data_AF-A0A813GGE6-F1
#
_entry.id   AF-A0A813GGE6-F1
#
_cell.length_a   1.000
_cell.length_b   1.000
_cell.length_c   1.000
_cell.angle_alpha   90.00
_cell.angle_beta   90.00
_cell.angle_gamma   90.00
#
_symmetry.space_group_name_H-M   'P 1'
#
loop_
_entity.id
_entity.type
_entity.pdbx_description
1 polymer ?
#
loop_
_entity_poly.entity_id
_entity_poly.type
_entity_poly.pdbx_seq_one_letter_code
_entity_poly.pdbx_strand_id
1 'polypeptide(L)'
;VSRNASHSSLNRSASRPPYQRRLESNIDLVDPDDAGEMIISLPIEPMVQFRGTVIEESEVIPSKCAPLMLTCRMQPLSLGMVGGSERGLGGGFQATGPGPVVLGAPETREKYLLKVGDDLRQDQLMLELMALMNCVWREHLPAEDMRLLQLPEFRVLAVTPRAGYVKFVADSVPLSEALHQSRGNLAAWLKQNKPDDVSFDE
;
A
#
# COMPACT_ATOMS: atom_id res chain seq x y z
N VAL A 1 50.86 -55.60 -17.82
CA VAL A 1 50.63 -54.14 -17.92
C VAL A 1 49.14 -53.91 -17.79
N SER A 2 48.60 -53.85 -16.57
CA SER A 2 48.23 -52.59 -15.89
C SER A 2 47.50 -51.59 -16.79
N ARG A 3 46.18 -51.47 -16.63
CA ARG A 3 45.52 -50.26 -16.06
C ARG A 3 44.00 -50.42 -16.01
N ASN A 4 43.49 -50.22 -14.79
CA ASN A 4 42.10 -50.11 -14.40
C ASN A 4 41.43 -48.87 -15.00
N ALA A 5 40.15 -48.97 -15.34
CA ALA A 5 39.23 -47.84 -15.41
C ALA A 5 37.88 -48.27 -14.80
N SER A 6 37.81 -48.21 -13.47
CA SER A 6 36.60 -48.31 -12.68
C SER A 6 35.90 -46.94 -12.67
N HIS A 7 34.79 -46.81 -13.40
CA HIS A 7 33.84 -45.71 -13.19
C HIS A 7 32.79 -46.17 -12.18
N SER A 8 33.04 -45.84 -10.91
CA SER A 8 32.11 -45.98 -9.81
C SER A 8 31.04 -44.89 -9.88
N SER A 9 29.79 -45.32 -9.84
CA SER A 9 28.60 -44.50 -9.63
C SER A 9 28.67 -43.85 -8.24
N LEU A 10 29.02 -42.56 -8.20
CA LEU A 10 28.94 -41.74 -6.99
C LEU A 10 27.48 -41.38 -6.71
N ASN A 11 26.87 -42.24 -5.90
CA ASN A 11 25.57 -42.04 -5.27
C ASN A 11 25.70 -40.88 -4.25
N ARG A 12 25.36 -39.65 -4.63
CA ARG A 12 25.26 -38.52 -3.68
C ARG A 12 23.87 -38.52 -3.05
N SER A 13 23.71 -39.32 -1.99
CA SER A 13 22.67 -39.12 -0.99
C SER A 13 22.95 -37.82 -0.22
N ALA A 14 22.59 -36.69 -0.80
CA ALA A 14 22.53 -35.43 -0.07
C ALA A 14 21.28 -35.47 0.81
N SER A 15 21.46 -35.93 2.05
CA SER A 15 20.50 -35.73 3.14
C SER A 15 20.26 -34.22 3.27
N ARG A 16 19.11 -33.75 2.77
CA ARG A 16 18.65 -32.39 3.01
C ARG A 16 18.51 -32.24 4.54
N PRO A 17 19.09 -31.21 5.17
CA PRO A 17 18.84 -31.00 6.59
C PRO A 17 17.32 -30.83 6.78
N PRO A 18 16.75 -31.35 7.88
CA PRO A 18 15.33 -31.18 8.15
C PRO A 18 15.05 -29.69 8.17
N TYR A 19 14.00 -29.28 7.43
CA TYR A 19 13.46 -27.94 7.46
C TYR A 19 13.15 -27.62 8.93
N GLN A 20 14.05 -26.90 9.59
CA GLN A 20 13.81 -26.35 10.91
C GLN A 20 12.63 -25.40 10.72
N ARG A 21 11.45 -25.88 11.11
CA ARG A 21 10.25 -25.06 11.26
C ARG A 21 10.65 -23.99 12.27
N ARG A 22 11.08 -22.83 11.76
CA ARG A 22 11.22 -21.60 12.54
C ARG A 22 9.89 -21.48 13.27
N LEU A 23 9.90 -21.55 14.60
CA LEU A 23 8.74 -21.23 15.40
C LEU A 23 8.29 -19.85 14.94
N GLU A 24 7.18 -19.80 14.21
CA GLU A 24 6.56 -18.54 13.81
C GLU A 24 6.14 -17.88 15.10
N SER A 25 6.93 -16.90 15.55
CA SER A 25 6.44 -15.91 16.49
C SER A 25 5.24 -15.28 15.80
N ASN A 26 4.03 -15.65 16.22
CA ASN A 26 2.82 -15.04 15.70
C ASN A 26 2.94 -13.54 15.93
N ILE A 27 3.04 -12.79 14.84
CA ILE A 27 3.04 -11.34 14.89
C ILE A 27 1.63 -10.91 15.27
N ASP A 28 1.48 -10.19 16.37
CA ASP A 28 0.23 -9.50 16.66
C ASP A 28 0.06 -8.35 15.67
N LEU A 29 -1.04 -8.35 14.93
CA LEU A 29 -1.34 -7.31 13.94
C LEU A 29 -2.16 -6.17 14.53
N VAL A 30 -2.68 -6.30 15.75
CA VAL A 30 -3.38 -5.24 16.47
C VAL A 30 -2.36 -4.24 16.99
N ASP A 31 -1.32 -4.75 17.65
CA ASP A 31 -0.20 -3.99 18.23
C ASP A 31 1.15 -4.71 17.92
N PRO A 32 1.64 -4.62 16.67
CA PRO A 32 2.90 -5.26 16.26
C PRO A 32 4.16 -4.76 16.98
N ASP A 33 4.06 -3.64 17.71
CA ASP A 33 5.21 -2.91 18.25
C ASP A 33 5.29 -2.92 19.79
N ASP A 34 4.78 -3.97 20.44
CA ASP A 34 4.85 -4.17 21.91
C ASP A 34 6.28 -4.02 22.50
N ALA A 35 7.31 -4.22 21.68
CA ALA A 35 8.73 -4.10 22.05
C ALA A 35 9.48 -2.92 21.39
N GLY A 36 8.83 -2.13 20.52
CA GLY A 36 9.42 -0.94 19.88
C GLY A 36 10.49 -1.18 18.81
N GLU A 37 10.68 -2.43 18.37
CA GLU A 37 11.76 -2.82 17.43
C GLU A 37 11.25 -3.25 16.06
N MET A 38 9.93 -3.40 15.86
CA MET A 38 9.41 -3.99 14.61
C MET A 38 8.91 -2.93 13.63
N ILE A 39 9.68 -2.72 12.57
CA ILE A 39 9.31 -1.84 11.47
C ILE A 39 8.62 -2.67 10.39
N ILE A 40 7.30 -2.48 10.23
CA ILE A 40 6.53 -2.98 9.09
C ILE A 40 6.22 -1.79 8.19
N SER A 41 6.80 -1.74 7.00
CA SER A 41 6.48 -0.73 5.98
C SER A 41 5.51 -1.28 4.92
N LEU A 42 4.78 -0.38 4.26
CA LEU A 42 3.93 -0.77 3.14
C LEU A 42 4.76 -0.94 1.86
N PRO A 43 4.57 -2.03 1.09
CA PRO A 43 5.30 -2.21 -0.17
C PRO A 43 5.02 -1.11 -1.20
N ILE A 44 3.79 -0.58 -1.22
CA ILE A 44 3.36 0.47 -2.15
C ILE A 44 3.73 1.88 -1.67
N GLU A 45 3.91 2.05 -0.36
CA GLU A 45 4.27 3.32 0.28
C GLU A 45 5.40 3.06 1.30
N PRO A 46 6.66 2.89 0.84
CA PRO A 46 7.77 2.46 1.70
C PRO A 46 8.14 3.45 2.80
N MET A 47 7.64 4.70 2.70
CA MET A 47 7.84 5.76 3.69
C MET A 47 6.75 5.79 4.76
N VAL A 48 5.81 4.84 4.73
CA VAL A 48 4.70 4.72 5.69
C VAL A 48 4.86 3.42 6.47
N GLN A 49 4.86 3.54 7.79
CA GLN A 49 4.92 2.45 8.75
C GLN A 49 3.51 2.03 9.16
N PHE A 50 3.27 0.72 9.15
CA PHE A 50 2.11 0.11 9.79
C PHE A 50 2.35 -0.02 11.30
N ARG A 51 1.44 0.56 12.09
CA ARG A 51 1.47 0.54 13.56
C ARG A 51 0.50 -0.45 14.19
N GLY A 52 -0.51 -0.91 13.44
CA GLY A 52 -1.48 -1.86 13.96
C GLY A 52 -2.83 -1.80 13.26
N THR A 53 -3.75 -2.65 13.70
CA THR A 53 -5.11 -2.79 13.15
C THR A 53 -6.15 -2.39 14.19
N VAL A 54 -7.15 -1.61 13.80
CA VAL A 54 -8.32 -1.29 14.63
C VAL A 54 -9.41 -2.31 14.31
N ILE A 55 -9.59 -3.30 15.18
CA ILE A 55 -10.50 -4.42 14.95
C ILE A 55 -11.96 -3.97 14.91
N GLU A 56 -12.33 -2.99 15.74
CA GLU A 56 -13.69 -2.47 15.86
C GLU A 56 -14.18 -1.77 14.58
N GLU A 57 -13.25 -1.25 13.78
CA GLU A 57 -13.51 -0.57 12.51
C GLU A 57 -13.19 -1.46 11.30
N SER A 58 -12.86 -2.72 11.54
CA SER A 58 -12.57 -3.72 10.51
C SER A 58 -13.75 -4.67 10.35
N GLU A 59 -14.11 -4.99 9.11
CA GLU A 59 -15.28 -5.81 8.82
C GLU A 59 -15.08 -6.73 7.62
N VAL A 60 -15.87 -7.79 7.55
CA VAL A 60 -15.98 -8.62 6.35
C VAL A 60 -17.10 -8.07 5.49
N ILE A 61 -16.78 -7.65 4.27
CA ILE A 61 -17.78 -7.09 3.37
C ILE A 61 -18.66 -8.23 2.83
N PRO A 62 -20.00 -8.12 2.91
CA PRO A 62 -20.93 -9.12 2.40
C PRO A 62 -21.00 -9.10 0.87
N SER A 63 -19.94 -9.58 0.23
CA SER A 63 -19.78 -9.65 -1.22
C SER A 63 -19.25 -11.02 -1.65
N LYS A 64 -19.17 -11.24 -2.96
CA LYS A 64 -18.52 -12.43 -3.53
C LYS A 64 -17.07 -12.50 -3.02
N CYS A 65 -16.63 -13.69 -2.62
CA CYS A 65 -15.31 -13.94 -2.01
C CYS A 65 -15.07 -13.30 -0.63
N ALA A 66 -16.08 -12.66 -0.03
CA ALA A 66 -16.05 -12.11 1.33
C ALA A 66 -14.75 -11.36 1.67
N PRO A 67 -14.42 -10.28 0.94
CA PRO A 67 -13.18 -9.55 1.18
C PRO A 67 -13.19 -8.88 2.55
N LEU A 68 -12.00 -8.75 3.13
CA LEU A 68 -11.80 -8.21 4.47
C LEU A 68 -11.41 -6.73 4.37
N MET A 69 -12.22 -5.84 4.94
CA MET A 69 -11.87 -4.43 5.12
C MET A 69 -11.13 -4.28 6.45
N LEU A 70 -9.88 -3.87 6.39
CA LEU A 70 -9.07 -3.55 7.56
C LEU A 70 -8.93 -2.05 7.71
N THR A 71 -9.11 -1.57 8.93
CA THR A 71 -8.72 -0.21 9.30
C THR A 71 -7.38 -0.26 10.01
N CYS A 72 -6.37 0.32 9.40
CA CYS A 72 -4.98 0.26 9.82
C CYS A 72 -4.54 1.61 10.38
N ARG A 73 -3.73 1.56 11.45
CA ARG A 73 -3.02 2.70 12.02
C ARG A 73 -1.68 2.83 11.30
N MET A 74 -1.45 3.98 10.70
CA MET A 74 -0.31 4.26 9.84
C MET A 74 0.45 5.48 10.35
N GLN A 75 1.77 5.50 10.18
CA GLN A 75 2.58 6.66 10.54
C GLN A 75 3.73 6.83 9.54
N PRO A 76 4.06 8.05 9.10
CA PRO A 76 5.26 8.26 8.30
C PRO A 76 6.50 7.76 9.04
N LEU A 77 7.37 7.04 8.34
CA LEU A 77 8.64 6.58 8.87
C LEU A 77 9.54 7.78 9.11
N SER A 78 9.73 8.11 10.39
CA SER A 78 10.83 8.97 10.81
C SER A 78 12.10 8.15 10.76
N LEU A 79 12.88 8.33 9.68
CA LEU A 79 14.23 7.78 9.60
C LEU A 79 15.12 8.55 10.59
N GLY A 80 14.98 8.25 11.87
CA GLY A 80 15.93 8.64 12.89
C GLY A 80 17.24 7.95 12.56
N MET A 81 18.30 8.72 12.38
CA MET A 81 19.67 8.24 12.29
C MET A 81 19.97 7.37 13.51
N VAL A 82 19.82 6.05 13.38
CA VAL A 82 20.26 5.11 14.41
C VAL A 82 21.78 5.08 14.37
N GLY A 83 22.38 5.85 15.29
CA GLY A 83 23.70 5.62 15.88
C GLY A 83 24.83 5.24 14.92
N GLY A 84 25.38 6.21 14.20
CA GLY A 84 26.68 6.10 13.55
C GLY A 84 27.45 7.40 13.74
N SER A 85 28.54 7.34 14.52
CA SER A 85 29.50 8.41 14.81
C SER A 85 29.59 9.49 13.75
N GLU A 86 29.59 10.75 14.20
CA GLU A 86 30.03 11.91 13.42
C GLU A 86 31.33 11.56 12.67
N ARG A 87 31.26 11.48 11.35
CA ARG A 87 32.34 11.78 10.41
C ARG A 87 31.75 11.87 9.02
N GLY A 88 31.71 13.10 8.54
CA GLY A 88 30.98 13.50 7.37
C GLY A 88 31.43 12.81 6.08
N LEU A 89 30.46 12.69 5.18
CA LEU A 89 30.65 12.67 3.74
C LEU A 89 29.40 13.33 3.15
N GLY A 90 29.59 14.53 2.59
CA GLY A 90 28.57 15.20 1.80
C GLY A 90 28.31 14.40 0.53
N GLY A 91 27.06 13.97 0.34
CA GLY A 91 26.59 13.30 -0.86
C GLY A 91 25.09 13.51 -0.96
N GLY A 92 24.69 14.58 -1.64
CA GLY A 92 23.28 14.93 -1.84
C GLY A 92 22.57 13.90 -2.71
N PHE A 93 21.75 13.06 -2.09
CA PHE A 93 20.65 12.39 -2.76
C PHE A 93 19.44 13.33 -2.72
N GLN A 94 19.18 14.05 -3.81
CA GLN A 94 17.88 14.67 -4.05
C GLN A 94 16.90 13.58 -4.48
N ALA A 95 16.15 13.05 -3.51
CA ALA A 95 14.93 12.31 -3.80
C ALA A 95 13.87 13.31 -4.28
N THR A 96 13.60 13.33 -5.59
CA THR A 96 12.49 14.08 -6.18
C THR A 96 11.19 13.28 -5.94
N GLY A 97 10.52 13.56 -4.81
CA GLY A 97 9.22 13.03 -4.37
C GLY A 97 8.73 13.83 -3.13
N PRO A 98 7.41 13.95 -2.89
CA PRO A 98 6.84 15.15 -2.28
C PRO A 98 6.97 15.18 -0.75
N GLY A 99 7.46 16.31 -0.25
CA GLY A 99 7.26 16.77 1.13
C GLY A 99 8.43 16.54 2.09
N PRO A 100 8.75 17.52 2.96
CA PRO A 100 9.70 17.31 4.05
C PRO A 100 9.15 16.26 5.00
N VAL A 101 9.98 15.28 5.37
CA VAL A 101 9.66 14.29 6.41
C VAL A 101 9.51 15.06 7.73
N VAL A 102 8.26 15.35 8.12
CA VAL A 102 7.94 16.07 9.36
C VAL A 102 8.21 15.13 10.53
N LEU A 103 9.19 15.50 11.36
CA LEU A 103 9.48 14.82 12.62
C LEU A 103 8.20 14.83 13.49
N GLY A 104 7.59 13.67 13.71
CA GLY A 104 6.38 13.55 14.54
C GLY A 104 5.05 13.76 13.81
N ALA A 105 4.97 13.43 12.52
CA ALA A 105 3.68 13.39 11.82
C ALA A 105 2.66 12.51 12.57
N PRO A 106 1.40 12.97 12.67
CA PRO A 106 0.38 12.25 13.42
C PRO A 106 0.09 10.89 12.79
N GLU A 107 -0.33 9.95 13.63
CA GLU A 107 -0.86 8.67 13.18
C GLU A 107 -2.13 8.91 12.35
N THR A 108 -2.21 8.29 11.18
CA THR A 108 -3.37 8.33 10.30
C THR A 108 -4.08 6.98 10.30
N ARG A 109 -5.41 7.02 10.13
CA ARG A 109 -6.22 5.82 9.97
C ARG A 109 -6.56 5.63 8.51
N GLU A 110 -6.18 4.50 7.96
CA GLU A 110 -6.37 4.20 6.56
C GLU A 110 -7.09 2.86 6.39
N LYS A 111 -7.95 2.77 5.37
CA LYS A 111 -8.72 1.57 5.09
C LYS A 111 -8.12 0.80 3.92
N TYR A 112 -8.05 -0.52 4.09
CA TYR A 112 -7.54 -1.46 3.11
C TYR A 112 -8.55 -2.57 2.86
N LEU A 113 -8.87 -2.82 1.60
CA LEU A 113 -9.68 -3.96 1.19
C LEU A 113 -8.78 -5.12 0.77
N LEU A 114 -8.70 -6.15 1.60
CA LEU A 114 -7.98 -7.38 1.31
C LEU A 114 -8.90 -8.31 0.53
N LYS A 115 -8.47 -8.67 -0.68
CA LYS A 115 -9.22 -9.53 -1.58
C LYS A 115 -8.47 -10.83 -1.77
N VAL A 116 -9.13 -11.95 -1.45
CA VAL A 116 -8.61 -13.30 -1.63
C VAL A 116 -9.50 -14.03 -2.63
N GLY A 117 -8.89 -14.62 -3.65
CA GLY A 117 -9.57 -15.30 -4.76
C GLY A 117 -9.66 -14.45 -6.04
N ASP A 118 -9.41 -13.15 -5.97
CA ASP A 118 -9.40 -12.23 -7.11
C ASP A 118 -7.98 -12.00 -7.65
N ASP A 119 -7.85 -11.85 -8.96
CA ASP A 119 -6.59 -11.53 -9.64
C ASP A 119 -6.48 -10.01 -9.85
N LEU A 120 -5.81 -9.34 -8.91
CA LEU A 120 -5.63 -7.88 -8.94
C LEU A 120 -4.51 -7.40 -9.86
N ARG A 121 -3.84 -8.30 -10.60
CA ARG A 121 -2.76 -7.91 -11.52
C ARG A 121 -3.31 -7.08 -12.68
N GLN A 122 -4.55 -7.35 -13.10
CA GLN A 122 -5.21 -6.57 -14.14
C GLN A 122 -5.51 -5.14 -13.66
N ASP A 123 -6.08 -5.00 -12.46
CA ASP A 123 -6.35 -3.70 -11.83
C ASP A 123 -5.05 -2.90 -11.64
N GLN A 124 -3.99 -3.56 -11.19
CA GLN A 124 -2.68 -2.94 -11.00
C GLN A 124 -2.10 -2.40 -12.32
N LEU A 125 -2.12 -3.20 -13.40
CA LEU A 125 -1.67 -2.76 -14.73
C LEU A 125 -2.49 -1.56 -15.23
N MET A 126 -3.80 -1.56 -14.99
CA MET A 126 -4.68 -0.45 -15.39
C MET A 126 -4.33 0.85 -14.65
N LEU A 127 -4.07 0.77 -13.34
CA LEU A 127 -3.65 1.94 -12.56
C LEU A 127 -2.28 2.45 -12.97
N GLU A 128 -1.34 1.56 -13.30
CA GLU A 128 -0.04 1.94 -13.86
C GLU A 128 -0.20 2.69 -15.20
N LEU A 129 -1.08 2.20 -16.08
CA LEU A 129 -1.39 2.90 -17.33
C LEU A 129 -2.01 4.29 -17.07
N MET A 130 -2.94 4.40 -16.12
CA MET A 130 -3.52 5.69 -15.72
C MET A 130 -2.47 6.65 -15.18
N ALA A 131 -1.51 6.17 -14.39
CA ALA A 131 -0.40 6.98 -13.90
C ALA A 131 0.50 7.49 -15.04
N LEU A 132 0.77 6.64 -16.04
CA LEU A 132 1.50 7.06 -17.24
C LEU A 132 0.75 8.12 -18.05
N MET A 133 -0.56 7.94 -18.25
CA MET A 133 -1.40 8.94 -18.92
C MET A 133 -1.37 10.27 -18.15
N ASN A 134 -1.41 10.23 -16.82
CA ASN A 134 -1.30 11.44 -15.99
C ASN A 134 0.07 12.13 -16.16
N CYS A 135 1.17 11.38 -16.35
CA CYS A 135 2.46 11.97 -16.70
C CYS A 135 2.41 12.69 -18.06
N VAL A 136 1.88 12.04 -19.09
CA VAL A 136 1.76 12.60 -20.44
C VAL A 136 0.87 13.84 -20.43
N TRP A 137 -0.25 13.82 -19.69
CA TRP A 137 -1.14 14.98 -19.61
C TRP A 137 -0.50 16.16 -18.92
N ARG A 138 0.27 15.95 -17.84
CA ARG A 138 1.02 17.03 -17.18
C ARG A 138 2.06 17.69 -18.07
N GLU A 139 2.62 16.94 -19.03
CA GLU A 139 3.63 17.47 -19.96
C GLU A 139 3.01 18.21 -21.14
N HIS A 140 1.84 17.75 -21.62
CA HIS A 140 1.29 18.19 -22.92
C HIS A 140 -0.03 18.96 -22.84
N LEU A 141 -0.77 18.94 -21.74
CA LEU A 141 -2.02 19.69 -21.60
C LEU A 141 -1.80 21.02 -20.87
N PRO A 142 -2.55 22.07 -21.24
CA PRO A 142 -2.65 23.30 -20.45
C PRO A 142 -3.12 23.00 -19.01
N ALA A 143 -2.70 23.86 -18.07
CA ALA A 143 -3.02 23.68 -16.65
C ALA A 143 -4.54 23.74 -16.37
N GLU A 144 -5.30 24.52 -17.14
CA GLU A 144 -6.76 24.58 -17.03
C GLU A 144 -7.44 23.24 -17.33
N ASP A 145 -7.00 22.54 -18.37
CA ASP A 145 -7.56 21.25 -18.78
C ASP A 145 -7.10 20.12 -17.84
N MET A 146 -5.89 20.24 -17.29
CA MET A 146 -5.37 19.31 -16.29
C MET A 146 -6.23 19.30 -15.02
N ARG A 147 -6.83 20.44 -14.62
CA ARG A 147 -7.74 20.52 -13.47
C ARG A 147 -8.98 19.63 -13.65
N LEU A 148 -9.40 19.37 -14.88
CA LEU A 148 -10.55 18.50 -15.19
C LEU A 148 -10.20 17.01 -15.12
N LEU A 149 -8.92 16.64 -15.20
CA LEU A 149 -8.43 15.26 -15.30
C LEU A 149 -7.76 14.78 -14.00
N GLN A 150 -8.19 15.30 -12.85
CA GLN A 150 -7.67 14.90 -11.54
C GLN A 150 -8.05 13.46 -11.22
N LEU A 151 -7.13 12.53 -11.49
CA LEU A 151 -7.23 11.15 -11.04
C LEU A 151 -6.75 11.05 -9.60
N PRO A 152 -7.60 10.62 -8.64
CA PRO A 152 -7.16 10.41 -7.28
C PRO A 152 -6.20 9.21 -7.21
N GLU A 153 -5.37 9.21 -6.18
CA GLU A 153 -4.31 8.23 -5.99
C GLU A 153 -4.91 6.89 -5.52
N PHE A 154 -5.41 6.10 -6.47
CA PHE A 154 -5.81 4.73 -6.22
C PHE A 154 -4.56 3.84 -6.10
N ARG A 155 -4.47 3.08 -5.01
CA ARG A 155 -3.36 2.15 -4.76
C ARG A 155 -3.88 0.72 -4.68
N VAL A 156 -3.39 -0.13 -5.57
CA VAL A 156 -3.69 -1.57 -5.60
C VAL A 156 -2.36 -2.32 -5.61
N LEU A 157 -2.27 -3.37 -4.80
CA LEU A 157 -1.13 -4.27 -4.82
C LEU A 157 -1.60 -5.72 -4.96
N ALA A 158 -1.20 -6.37 -6.05
CA ALA A 158 -1.31 -7.82 -6.18
C ALA A 158 -0.14 -8.49 -5.44
N VAL A 159 -0.41 -9.06 -4.25
CA VAL A 159 0.61 -9.76 -3.44
C VAL A 159 0.90 -11.14 -4.02
N THR A 160 -0.11 -11.81 -4.54
CA THR A 160 -0.02 -13.11 -5.22
C THR A 160 -0.96 -13.13 -6.44
N PRO A 161 -0.90 -14.14 -7.33
CA PRO A 161 -1.83 -14.26 -8.45
C PRO A 161 -3.31 -14.40 -8.06
N ARG A 162 -3.62 -14.61 -6.77
CA ARG A 162 -5.00 -14.80 -6.27
C ARG A 162 -5.28 -14.01 -5.00
N ALA A 163 -4.42 -13.09 -4.62
CA ALA A 163 -4.63 -12.29 -3.42
C ALA A 163 -3.88 -10.97 -3.52
N GLY A 164 -4.48 -9.94 -2.95
CA GLY A 164 -3.86 -8.64 -2.82
C GLY A 164 -4.76 -7.70 -2.05
N TYR A 165 -4.45 -6.41 -2.11
CA TYR A 165 -5.24 -5.41 -1.43
C TYR A 165 -5.41 -4.14 -2.26
N VAL A 166 -6.44 -3.38 -1.89
CA VAL A 166 -6.74 -2.06 -2.42
C VAL A 166 -6.79 -1.07 -1.26
N LYS A 167 -6.10 0.06 -1.37
CA LYS A 167 -6.22 1.18 -0.43
C LYS A 167 -7.46 1.99 -0.79
N PHE A 168 -8.30 2.30 0.19
CA PHE A 168 -9.42 3.21 -0.03
C PHE A 168 -8.92 4.65 -0.19
N VAL A 169 -9.62 5.40 -1.04
CA VAL A 169 -9.40 6.84 -1.16
C VAL A 169 -10.03 7.52 0.05
N ALA A 170 -9.28 8.39 0.70
CA ALA A 170 -9.78 9.19 1.82
C ALA A 170 -10.97 10.06 1.39
N ASP A 171 -11.89 10.31 2.32
CA ASP A 171 -13.06 11.18 2.13
C ASP A 171 -13.94 10.82 0.92
N SER A 172 -13.96 9.54 0.54
CA SER A 172 -14.75 9.03 -0.57
C SER A 172 -16.02 8.31 -0.09
N VAL A 173 -17.09 8.44 -0.88
CA VAL A 173 -18.39 7.79 -0.63
C VAL A 173 -18.84 7.07 -1.91
N PRO A 174 -19.34 5.83 -1.83
CA PRO A 174 -19.89 5.15 -2.99
C PRO A 174 -21.05 5.94 -3.62
N LEU A 175 -21.08 6.03 -4.95
CA LEU A 175 -22.11 6.79 -5.67
C LEU A 175 -23.54 6.32 -5.33
N SER A 176 -23.74 5.02 -5.16
CA SER A 176 -25.04 4.45 -4.77
C SER A 176 -25.53 4.99 -3.42
N GLU A 177 -24.62 5.16 -2.46
CA GLU A 177 -24.92 5.69 -1.14
C GLU A 177 -25.23 7.18 -1.20
N ALA A 178 -24.42 7.96 -1.94
CA ALA A 178 -24.68 9.38 -2.16
C ALA A 178 -26.04 9.64 -2.83
N LEU A 179 -26.40 8.82 -3.82
CA LEU A 179 -27.71 8.89 -4.49
C LEU A 179 -28.86 8.50 -3.56
N HIS A 180 -28.67 7.50 -2.69
CA HIS A 180 -29.67 7.10 -1.72
C HIS A 180 -29.97 8.23 -0.72
N GLN A 181 -28.91 8.86 -0.17
CA GLN A 181 -29.03 9.98 0.78
C GLN A 181 -29.72 11.20 0.17
N SER A 182 -29.46 11.47 -1.11
CA SER A 182 -30.01 12.63 -1.82
C SER A 182 -31.29 12.35 -2.61
N ARG A 183 -31.90 11.17 -2.44
CA ARG A 183 -33.11 10.75 -3.16
C ARG A 183 -32.97 10.88 -4.68
N GLY A 184 -31.79 10.53 -5.21
CA GLY A 184 -31.46 10.59 -6.63
C GLY A 184 -30.94 11.94 -7.14
N ASN A 185 -30.78 12.95 -6.29
CA ASN A 185 -30.25 14.26 -6.69
C ASN A 185 -28.79 14.45 -6.24
N LEU A 186 -27.86 13.99 -7.07
CA LEU A 186 -26.42 14.10 -6.79
C LEU A 186 -25.95 15.55 -6.63
N ALA A 187 -26.52 16.50 -7.38
CA ALA A 187 -26.15 17.92 -7.26
C ALA A 187 -26.52 18.50 -5.89
N ALA A 188 -27.64 18.07 -5.31
CA ALA A 188 -28.01 18.43 -3.95
C ALA A 188 -27.08 17.80 -2.92
N TRP A 189 -26.67 16.54 -3.13
CA TRP A 189 -25.69 15.86 -2.27
C TRP A 189 -24.35 16.59 -2.24
N LEU A 190 -23.83 16.94 -3.42
CA LEU A 190 -22.56 17.68 -3.56
C LEU A 190 -22.61 19.04 -2.90
N LYS A 191 -23.76 19.75 -2.95
CA LYS A 191 -23.92 21.04 -2.27
C LYS A 191 -23.89 20.93 -0.75
N GLN A 192 -24.33 19.80 -0.19
CA GLN A 192 -24.39 19.56 1.25
C GLN A 192 -23.07 19.01 1.81
N ASN A 193 -22.32 18.25 1.00
CA ASN A 193 -21.09 17.57 1.41
C ASN A 193 -19.83 18.25 0.83
N LYS A 194 -19.83 19.58 0.73
CA LYS A 194 -18.65 20.33 0.27
C LYS A 194 -17.60 20.39 1.38
N PRO A 195 -16.35 19.97 1.15
CA PRO A 195 -15.24 20.43 1.99
C PRO A 195 -15.05 21.94 1.74
N ASP A 196 -14.85 22.71 2.80
CA ASP A 196 -14.99 24.18 2.87
C ASP A 196 -14.05 25.04 1.98
N ASP A 197 -13.37 24.48 0.97
CA ASP A 197 -12.31 25.19 0.23
C ASP A 197 -12.43 25.15 -1.31
N VAL A 198 -13.58 24.73 -1.86
CA VAL A 198 -13.79 24.73 -3.33
C VAL A 198 -15.08 25.46 -3.71
N SER A 199 -14.96 26.73 -4.11
CA SER A 199 -16.04 27.46 -4.78
C SER A 199 -16.30 26.82 -6.15
N PHE A 200 -17.57 26.69 -6.51
CA PHE A 200 -17.98 26.27 -7.86
C PHE A 200 -18.03 27.44 -8.85
N ASP A 201 -17.58 28.61 -8.40
CA ASP A 201 -17.56 29.82 -9.20
C ASP A 201 -16.15 29.99 -9.79
N GLU A 202 -16.13 29.98 -11.13
CA GLU A 202 -15.05 30.28 -12.11
C GLU A 202 -14.16 29.11 -12.63
#